data_AF-A0A954ZI13-F1
#
_entry.id   AF-A0A954ZI13-F1
#
_cell.length_a   1.000
_cell.length_b   1.000
_cell.length_c   1.000
_cell.angle_alpha   90.00
_cell.angle_beta   90.00
_cell.angle_gamma   90.00
#
_symmetry.space_group_name_H-M   'P 1'
#
loop_
_entity.id
_entity.type
_entity.pdbx_description
1 polymer ?
#
loop_
_entity_poly.entity_id
_entity_poly.type
_entity_poly.pdbx_seq_one_letter_code
_entity_poly.pdbx_strand_id
1 'polypeptide(L)'
;MYDTYHHSDLRRLIEHRGYPSLSIYTPTHASGTERQGDAIQYRRLIRHCEADLSAGGMRTADVRRLLQSAASVIADESYWEEREEGLAVFLVPDYFECFRMPVAFEPLSYVGDRFLVAPTLLALERQRPFFLLAVSPKRLRLWRAEDGKLVSVD
;
A
#
# COMPACT_ATOMS: atom_id res chain seq x y z
N MET A 1 11.25 12.36 3.14
CA MET A 1 10.51 13.21 2.21
C MET A 1 9.38 12.32 1.74
N TYR A 2 8.20 12.43 2.36
CA TYR A 2 7.09 11.52 2.05
C TYR A 2 6.73 11.69 0.59
N ASP A 3 6.80 10.61 -0.18
CA ASP A 3 6.28 10.61 -1.54
C ASP A 3 4.84 11.10 -1.42
N THR A 4 4.58 12.27 -2.02
CA THR A 4 3.36 13.02 -1.73
C THR A 4 2.22 12.28 -2.40
N TYR A 5 1.51 11.46 -1.65
CA TYR A 5 0.25 10.84 -2.04
C TYR A 5 -0.72 11.93 -2.49
N HIS A 6 -0.75 12.23 -3.78
CA HIS A 6 -1.65 13.25 -4.26
C HIS A 6 -3.06 12.66 -4.27
N HIS A 7 -4.03 13.42 -3.74
CA HIS A 7 -5.45 13.05 -3.76
C HIS A 7 -5.95 12.65 -5.14
N SER A 8 -5.33 13.17 -6.21
CA SER A 8 -5.58 12.81 -7.60
C SER A 8 -5.34 11.32 -7.89
N ASP A 9 -4.31 10.73 -7.29
CA ASP A 9 -3.88 9.37 -7.59
C ASP A 9 -4.83 8.37 -6.95
N LEU A 10 -5.22 8.61 -5.69
CA LEU A 10 -6.23 7.81 -4.99
C LEU A 10 -7.59 7.88 -5.68
N ARG A 11 -7.99 9.07 -6.15
CA ARG A 11 -9.26 9.24 -6.86
C ARG A 11 -9.29 8.40 -8.13
N ARG A 12 -8.20 8.37 -8.90
CA ARG A 12 -8.06 7.50 -10.07
C ARG A 12 -8.24 6.03 -9.71
N LEU A 13 -7.64 5.56 -8.62
CA LEU A 13 -7.80 4.18 -8.16
C LEU A 13 -9.26 3.86 -7.80
N ILE A 14 -9.92 4.77 -7.07
CA ILE A 14 -11.32 4.60 -6.62
C ILE A 14 -12.29 4.61 -7.80
N GLU A 15 -12.04 5.43 -8.82
CA GLU A 15 -12.92 5.59 -9.97
C GLU A 15 -12.70 4.49 -11.03
N HIS A 16 -11.52 3.86 -11.08
CA HIS A 16 -11.20 2.82 -12.06
C HIS A 16 -12.19 1.65 -12.04
N ARG A 17 -12.62 1.24 -13.23
CA ARG A 17 -13.46 0.06 -13.47
C ARG A 17 -12.85 -0.73 -14.62
N GLY A 18 -12.74 -2.04 -14.46
CA GLY A 18 -12.24 -2.93 -15.49
C GLY A 18 -11.60 -4.18 -14.91
N TYR A 19 -11.75 -5.29 -15.64
CA TYR A 19 -11.00 -6.50 -15.36
C TYR A 19 -9.83 -6.63 -16.35
N PRO A 20 -8.64 -7.01 -15.91
CA PRO A 20 -8.26 -7.25 -14.52
C PRO A 20 -7.77 -5.97 -13.81
N SER A 21 -8.23 -5.75 -12.58
CA SER A 21 -7.69 -4.77 -11.63
C SER A 21 -6.98 -5.49 -10.49
N LEU A 22 -5.68 -5.24 -10.32
CA LEU A 22 -4.86 -5.89 -9.30
C LEU A 22 -4.53 -4.96 -8.15
N SER A 23 -4.60 -5.47 -6.94
CA SER A 23 -4.14 -4.78 -5.72
C SER A 23 -3.30 -5.75 -4.90
N ILE A 24 -2.07 -5.34 -4.55
CA ILE A 24 -1.15 -6.14 -3.73
C ILE A 24 -0.70 -5.29 -2.55
N TYR A 25 -0.73 -5.89 -1.36
CA TYR A 25 -0.31 -5.30 -0.11
C TYR A 25 0.72 -6.21 0.55
N THR A 26 1.83 -5.66 1.02
CA THR A 26 2.89 -6.43 1.70
C THR A 26 3.58 -5.55 2.73
N PRO A 27 4.12 -6.11 3.84
CA PRO A 27 5.04 -5.38 4.68
C PRO A 27 6.38 -5.14 3.97
N THR A 28 7.13 -4.14 4.45
CA THR A 28 8.51 -3.84 4.05
C THR A 28 9.37 -3.58 5.29
N HIS A 29 10.53 -4.25 5.37
CA HIS A 29 11.47 -4.10 6.48
C HIS A 29 12.81 -3.54 5.99
N ALA A 30 13.35 -2.59 6.77
CA ALA A 30 14.49 -1.78 6.37
C ALA A 30 15.81 -2.56 6.17
N SER A 31 16.02 -3.72 6.83
CA SER A 31 17.26 -4.48 6.64
C SER A 31 17.22 -5.92 7.17
N GLY A 32 18.14 -6.75 6.68
CA GLY A 32 18.44 -8.07 7.23
C GLY A 32 17.60 -9.21 6.66
N THR A 33 17.44 -10.28 7.46
CA THR A 33 16.70 -11.50 7.09
C THR A 33 15.22 -11.25 6.81
N GLU A 34 14.64 -10.21 7.42
CA GLU A 34 13.24 -9.82 7.24
C GLU A 34 12.99 -9.30 5.82
N ARG A 35 13.90 -8.50 5.26
CA ARG A 35 13.82 -8.00 3.87
C ARG A 35 13.82 -9.13 2.83
N GLN A 36 14.61 -10.19 3.07
CA GLN A 36 14.54 -11.40 2.22
C GLN A 36 13.18 -12.10 2.35
N GLY A 37 12.62 -12.14 3.56
CA GLY A 37 11.28 -12.63 3.83
C GLY A 37 10.21 -11.86 3.05
N ASP A 38 10.27 -10.54 3.05
CA ASP A 38 9.32 -9.67 2.34
C ASP A 38 9.35 -9.91 0.82
N ALA A 39 10.55 -9.98 0.23
CA ALA A 39 10.70 -10.29 -1.19
C ALA A 39 10.14 -11.68 -1.54
N ILE A 40 10.33 -12.68 -0.67
CA ILE A 40 9.75 -14.02 -0.83
C ILE A 40 8.23 -13.96 -0.72
N GLN A 41 7.70 -13.22 0.25
CA GLN A 41 6.27 -13.06 0.46
C GLN A 41 5.61 -12.35 -0.72
N TYR A 42 6.19 -11.27 -1.21
CA TYR A 42 5.70 -10.55 -2.37
C TYR A 42 5.71 -11.42 -3.64
N ARG A 43 6.76 -12.24 -3.86
CA ARG A 43 6.77 -13.25 -4.94
C ARG A 43 5.61 -14.24 -4.83
N ARG A 44 5.20 -14.62 -3.60
CA ARG A 44 4.03 -15.49 -3.41
C ARG A 44 2.74 -14.77 -3.81
N LEU A 45 2.58 -13.50 -3.43
CA LEU A 45 1.42 -12.69 -3.82
C LEU A 45 1.30 -12.53 -5.34
N ILE A 46 2.42 -12.29 -6.04
CA ILE A 46 2.44 -12.25 -7.51
C ILE A 46 1.99 -13.58 -8.13
N ARG A 47 2.42 -14.72 -7.57
CA ARG A 47 1.97 -16.04 -8.02
C ARG A 47 0.49 -16.30 -7.76
N HIS A 48 -0.07 -15.77 -6.67
CA HIS A 48 -1.52 -15.83 -6.44
C HIS A 48 -2.28 -15.04 -7.51
N CYS A 49 -1.83 -13.81 -7.82
CA CYS A 49 -2.41 -13.05 -8.93
C CYS A 49 -2.30 -13.78 -10.27
N GLU A 50 -1.17 -14.42 -10.57
CA GLU A 50 -1.00 -15.23 -11.79
C GLU A 50 -2.01 -16.38 -11.86
N ALA A 51 -2.24 -17.07 -10.74
CA ALA A 51 -3.23 -18.13 -10.63
C ALA A 51 -4.66 -17.62 -10.82
N ASP A 52 -5.02 -16.52 -10.15
CA ASP A 52 -6.37 -15.91 -10.23
C ASP A 52 -6.68 -15.42 -11.66
N LEU A 53 -5.73 -14.76 -12.32
CA LEU A 53 -5.88 -14.30 -13.71
C LEU A 53 -6.02 -15.48 -14.69
N SER A 54 -5.22 -16.54 -14.48
CA SER A 54 -5.30 -17.75 -15.30
C SER A 54 -6.63 -18.47 -15.10
N ALA A 55 -7.12 -18.54 -13.86
CA ALA A 55 -8.45 -19.09 -13.54
C ALA A 55 -9.57 -18.24 -14.15
N GLY A 56 -9.37 -16.92 -14.28
CA GLY A 56 -10.24 -15.99 -15.01
C GLY A 56 -10.17 -16.14 -16.54
N GLY A 57 -9.40 -17.09 -17.08
CA GLY A 57 -9.35 -17.41 -18.51
C GLY A 57 -8.34 -16.59 -19.31
N MET A 58 -7.49 -15.79 -18.67
CA MET A 58 -6.42 -15.08 -19.38
C MET A 58 -5.34 -16.04 -19.87
N ARG A 59 -4.80 -15.78 -21.06
CA ARG A 59 -3.69 -16.58 -21.60
C ARG A 59 -2.42 -16.32 -20.79
N THR A 60 -1.65 -17.36 -20.53
CA THR A 60 -0.40 -17.29 -19.77
C THR A 60 0.56 -16.20 -20.26
N ALA A 61 0.66 -15.98 -21.58
CA ALA A 61 1.51 -14.94 -22.15
C ALA A 61 1.04 -13.53 -21.78
N ASP A 62 -0.28 -13.29 -21.76
CA ASP A 62 -0.86 -12.00 -21.40
C ASP A 62 -0.78 -11.75 -19.89
N VAL A 63 -0.97 -12.80 -19.07
CA VAL A 63 -0.77 -12.74 -17.61
C VAL A 63 0.67 -12.36 -17.27
N ARG A 64 1.66 -13.01 -17.89
CA ARG A 64 3.08 -12.69 -17.68
C ARG A 64 3.43 -11.27 -18.11
N ARG A 65 2.88 -10.81 -19.24
CA ARG A 65 3.09 -9.43 -19.72
C ARG A 65 2.52 -8.42 -18.72
N LEU A 66 1.30 -8.65 -18.23
CA LEU A 66 0.65 -7.79 -17.25
C LEU A 66 1.46 -7.71 -15.95
N LEU A 67 1.85 -8.86 -15.39
CA LEU A 67 2.55 -8.93 -14.10
C LEU A 67 4.01 -8.48 -14.15
N GLN A 68 4.56 -8.18 -15.32
CA GLN A 68 5.98 -7.83 -15.49
C GLN A 68 6.39 -6.62 -14.64
N SER A 69 5.61 -5.53 -14.69
CA SER A 69 5.90 -4.31 -13.92
C SER A 69 5.76 -4.53 -12.41
N ALA A 70 4.79 -5.34 -11.98
CA ALA A 70 4.65 -5.68 -10.57
C ALA A 70 5.79 -6.59 -10.09
N ALA A 71 6.31 -7.49 -10.94
CA ALA A 71 7.45 -8.34 -10.61
C ALA A 71 8.78 -7.57 -10.55
N SER A 72 8.96 -6.51 -11.35
CA SER A 72 10.18 -5.70 -11.33
C SER A 72 10.41 -4.97 -10.01
N VAL A 73 9.35 -4.74 -9.22
CA VAL A 73 9.45 -4.16 -7.87
C VAL A 73 10.43 -4.94 -6.98
N ILE A 74 10.52 -6.26 -7.14
CA ILE A 74 11.45 -7.10 -6.36
C ILE A 74 12.91 -6.81 -6.73
N ALA A 75 13.17 -6.46 -7.98
CA ALA A 75 14.52 -6.25 -8.50
C ALA A 75 15.03 -4.82 -8.24
N ASP A 76 14.13 -3.87 -8.01
CA ASP A 76 14.46 -2.50 -7.70
C ASP A 76 14.57 -2.33 -6.18
N GLU A 77 15.82 -2.33 -5.71
CA GLU A 77 16.16 -2.22 -4.28
C GLU A 77 15.59 -0.97 -3.64
N SER A 78 15.32 0.10 -4.40
CA SER A 78 14.79 1.36 -3.86
C SER A 78 13.43 1.17 -3.20
N TYR A 79 12.56 0.28 -3.69
CA TYR A 79 11.25 0.01 -3.07
C TYR A 79 11.34 -0.66 -1.70
N TRP A 80 12.50 -1.26 -1.40
CA TRP A 80 12.76 -1.97 -0.15
C TRP A 80 13.74 -1.20 0.74
N GLU A 81 14.25 -0.07 0.25
CA GLU A 81 15.18 0.81 0.93
C GLU A 81 14.47 2.10 1.30
N GLU A 82 13.80 2.10 2.45
CA GLU A 82 13.49 3.29 3.23
C GLU A 82 12.74 2.91 4.51
N ARG A 83 12.48 3.91 5.35
CA ARG A 83 11.89 3.81 6.70
C ARG A 83 10.39 3.50 6.70
N GLU A 84 9.85 3.00 5.59
CA GLU A 84 8.41 2.74 5.42
C GLU A 84 8.12 1.25 5.61
N GLU A 85 6.99 0.98 6.25
CA GLU A 85 6.68 -0.33 6.85
C GLU A 85 5.84 -1.21 5.94
N GLY A 86 5.27 -0.67 4.86
CA GLY A 86 4.48 -1.43 3.90
C GLY A 86 4.54 -0.92 2.47
N LEU A 87 3.99 -1.72 1.57
CA LEU A 87 3.91 -1.43 0.14
C LEU A 87 2.51 -1.77 -0.39
N ALA A 88 1.93 -0.87 -1.16
CA ALA A 88 0.68 -1.07 -1.88
C ALA A 88 0.92 -0.91 -3.38
N VAL A 89 0.60 -1.93 -4.16
CA VAL A 89 0.82 -1.97 -5.61
C VAL A 89 -0.50 -2.12 -6.34
N PHE A 90 -0.72 -1.28 -7.34
CA PHE A 90 -1.90 -1.29 -8.20
C PHE A 90 -1.50 -1.49 -9.65
N LEU A 91 -2.16 -2.41 -10.34
CA LEU A 91 -1.78 -2.80 -11.70
C LEU A 91 -2.99 -3.15 -12.57
N VAL A 92 -2.97 -2.61 -13.78
CA VAL A 92 -3.82 -2.95 -14.95
C VAL A 92 -2.91 -2.90 -16.20
N PRO A 93 -3.35 -3.37 -17.40
CA PRO A 93 -2.47 -3.46 -18.57
C PRO A 93 -1.66 -2.20 -18.92
N ASP A 94 -2.25 -1.01 -18.75
CA ASP A 94 -1.64 0.27 -19.14
C ASP A 94 -1.37 1.20 -17.95
N TYR A 95 -1.42 0.69 -16.72
CA TYR A 95 -1.17 1.49 -15.53
C TYR A 95 -0.62 0.63 -14.40
N PHE A 96 0.48 1.11 -13.83
CA PHE A 96 1.17 0.51 -12.70
C PHE A 96 1.53 1.63 -11.74
N GLU A 97 1.22 1.44 -10.47
CA GLU A 97 1.49 2.42 -9.41
C GLU A 97 1.89 1.71 -8.14
N CYS A 98 2.86 2.27 -7.43
CA CYS A 98 3.44 1.70 -6.23
C CYS A 98 3.52 2.76 -5.13
N PHE A 99 2.93 2.47 -3.98
CA PHE A 99 2.79 3.38 -2.85
C PHE A 99 3.49 2.78 -1.65
N ARG A 100 4.47 3.50 -1.09
CA ARG A 100 5.26 3.06 0.07
C ARG A 100 4.67 3.58 1.39
N MET A 101 4.02 2.70 2.12
CA MET A 101 3.14 3.12 3.20
C MET A 101 3.90 3.17 4.53
N PRO A 102 3.67 4.18 5.37
CA PRO A 102 4.29 4.30 6.69
C PRO A 102 3.67 3.36 7.74
N VAL A 103 2.92 2.35 7.30
CA VAL A 103 2.31 1.31 8.13
C VAL A 103 2.47 -0.03 7.44
N ALA A 104 2.75 -1.08 8.21
CA ALA A 104 2.78 -2.44 7.68
C ALA A 104 1.39 -2.93 7.29
N PHE A 105 1.32 -3.74 6.22
CA PHE A 105 0.11 -4.45 5.83
C PHE A 105 0.22 -5.94 6.15
N GLU A 106 -0.93 -6.56 6.42
CA GLU A 106 -1.04 -8.01 6.26
C GLU A 106 -0.89 -8.36 4.76
N PRO A 107 -0.06 -9.36 4.41
CA PRO A 107 0.14 -9.75 3.02
C PRO A 107 -1.17 -10.14 2.33
N LEU A 108 -1.53 -9.43 1.26
CA LEU A 108 -2.80 -9.62 0.55
C LEU A 108 -2.62 -9.36 -0.94
N SER A 109 -3.24 -10.20 -1.77
CA SER A 109 -3.37 -10.01 -3.21
C SER A 109 -4.85 -10.09 -3.60
N TYR A 110 -5.28 -9.23 -4.50
CA TYR A 110 -6.64 -9.17 -5.00
C TYR A 110 -6.65 -8.94 -6.52
N VAL A 111 -7.50 -9.70 -7.22
CA VAL A 111 -7.80 -9.52 -8.64
C VAL A 111 -9.31 -9.37 -8.79
N GLY A 112 -9.78 -8.30 -9.43
CA GLY A 112 -11.20 -8.08 -9.65
C GLY A 112 -11.49 -7.02 -10.72
N ASP A 113 -12.70 -6.49 -10.70
CA ASP A 113 -13.16 -5.45 -11.64
C ASP A 113 -12.83 -4.02 -11.18
N ARG A 114 -12.26 -3.90 -9.97
CA ARG A 114 -11.89 -2.64 -9.31
C ARG A 114 -10.65 -2.88 -8.46
N PHE A 115 -9.93 -1.82 -8.13
CA PHE A 115 -8.90 -1.91 -7.10
C PHE A 115 -9.51 -2.07 -5.71
N LEU A 116 -8.86 -2.87 -4.86
CA LEU A 116 -9.16 -2.92 -3.44
C LEU A 116 -8.46 -1.74 -2.75
N VAL A 117 -9.09 -0.57 -2.71
CA VAL A 117 -8.44 0.68 -2.21
C VAL A 117 -8.57 0.87 -0.69
N ALA A 118 -9.50 0.16 -0.04
CA ALA A 118 -9.81 0.35 1.37
C ALA A 118 -8.59 0.26 2.31
N PRO A 119 -7.66 -0.71 2.16
CA PRO A 119 -6.48 -0.78 3.03
C PRO A 119 -5.58 0.46 2.92
N THR A 120 -5.38 0.99 1.70
CA THR A 120 -4.59 2.21 1.47
C THR A 120 -5.25 3.43 2.12
N LEU A 121 -6.57 3.56 1.99
CA LEU A 121 -7.30 4.71 2.55
C LEU A 121 -7.18 4.73 4.09
N LEU A 122 -7.40 3.58 4.74
CA LEU A 122 -7.28 3.45 6.19
C LEU A 122 -5.86 3.75 6.68
N ALA A 123 -4.84 3.35 5.92
CA ALA A 123 -3.45 3.65 6.24
C ALA A 123 -3.15 5.17 6.20
N LEU A 124 -3.70 5.89 5.22
CA LEU A 124 -3.50 7.35 5.10
C LEU A 124 -4.27 8.15 6.15
N GLU A 125 -5.46 7.70 6.56
CA GLU A 125 -6.24 8.39 7.61
C GLU A 125 -5.52 8.35 8.96
N ARG A 126 -4.84 7.24 9.29
CA ARG A 126 -4.09 7.07 10.54
C ARG A 126 -2.89 8.01 10.66
N GLN A 127 -2.44 8.59 9.55
CA GLN A 127 -1.26 9.44 9.45
C GLN A 127 -1.55 10.94 9.62
N ARG A 128 -2.79 11.36 9.81
CA ARG A 128 -3.10 12.80 9.95
C ARG A 128 -2.94 13.24 11.40
N PRO A 129 -1.85 13.95 11.76
CA PRO A 129 -1.75 14.53 13.09
C PRO A 129 -2.87 15.56 13.26
N PHE A 130 -3.58 15.45 14.36
CA PHE A 130 -4.52 16.48 14.80
C PHE A 130 -4.19 16.88 16.22
N PHE A 131 -4.57 18.10 16.59
CA PHE A 131 -4.47 18.57 17.95
C PHE A 131 -5.83 18.51 18.62
N LEU A 132 -5.87 18.01 19.84
CA LEU A 132 -7.03 18.12 20.71
C LEU A 132 -6.78 19.24 21.71
N LEU A 133 -7.65 20.24 21.72
CA LEU A 133 -7.63 21.30 22.74
C LEU A 133 -8.81 21.10 23.69
N ALA A 134 -8.54 20.80 24.97
CA ALA A 134 -9.57 20.84 26.00
C ALA A 134 -9.47 22.15 26.78
N VAL A 135 -10.57 22.90 26.78
CA VAL A 135 -10.69 24.19 27.43
C VAL A 135 -11.68 24.08 28.59
N SER A 136 -11.28 24.55 29.76
CA SER A 136 -12.15 24.77 30.90
C SER A 136 -11.76 26.09 31.59
N PRO A 137 -12.64 26.69 32.41
CA PRO A 137 -12.37 28.00 33.03
C PRO A 137 -11.08 28.07 33.87
N LYS A 138 -10.56 26.94 34.36
CA LYS A 138 -9.35 26.88 35.20
C LYS A 138 -8.21 26.06 34.60
N ARG A 139 -8.38 25.49 33.40
CA ARG A 139 -7.40 24.58 32.83
C ARG A 139 -7.49 24.55 31.31
N LEU A 140 -6.34 24.74 30.68
CA LEU A 140 -6.09 24.55 29.26
C LEU A 140 -5.17 23.34 29.12
N ARG A 141 -5.50 22.40 28.23
CA ARG A 141 -4.60 21.28 27.88
C ARG A 141 -4.63 21.08 26.38
N LEU A 142 -3.45 20.98 25.80
CA LEU A 142 -3.24 20.66 24.40
C LEU A 142 -2.64 19.26 24.31
N TRP A 143 -3.18 18.43 23.43
CA TRP A 143 -2.59 17.15 23.08
C TRP A 143 -2.37 17.09 21.59
N ARG A 144 -1.31 16.39 21.19
CA ARG A 144 -1.08 15.99 19.81
C ARG A 144 -1.50 14.52 19.66
N ALA A 145 -2.28 14.23 18.63
CA ALA A 145 -2.57 12.87 18.24
C ALA A 145 -1.43 12.32 17.39
N GLU A 146 -0.81 11.25 17.86
CA GLU A 146 0.29 10.53 17.21
C GLU A 146 -0.02 9.03 17.28
N ASP A 147 -0.06 8.33 16.15
CA ASP A 147 -0.27 6.88 16.05
C ASP A 147 -1.49 6.35 16.83
N GLY A 148 -2.59 7.12 16.83
CA GLY A 148 -3.83 6.78 17.54
C GLY A 148 -3.77 7.00 19.06
N LYS A 149 -2.73 7.65 19.58
CA LYS A 149 -2.56 8.03 20.99
C LYS A 149 -2.56 9.56 21.13
N LEU A 150 -2.93 10.05 22.32
CA LEU A 150 -2.83 11.46 22.67
C LEU A 150 -1.60 11.68 23.56
N VAL A 151 -0.66 12.49 23.06
CA VAL A 151 0.54 12.91 23.80
C VAL A 151 0.35 14.35 24.25
N SER A 152 0.60 14.63 25.53
CA SER A 152 0.52 16.00 26.07
C SER A 152 1.53 16.88 25.36
N VAL A 153 1.10 18.06 24.91
CA VAL A 153 2.01 19.10 24.45
C VAL A 153 2.29 19.96 25.68
N ASP A 154 3.46 19.74 26.28
CA ASP A 154 3.92 20.51 27.45
C ASP A 154 4.25 21.96 27.08
#